data_AF-I7JUH8-F1
#
_entry.id   AF-I7JUH8-F1
#
_cell.length_a   1.000
_cell.length_b   1.000
_cell.length_c   1.000
_cell.angle_alpha   90.00
_cell.angle_beta   90.00
_cell.angle_gamma   90.00
#
_symmetry.space_group_name_H-M   'P 1'
#
loop_
_entity.id
_entity.type
_entity.pdbx_description
1 polymer ?
#
loop_
_entity_poly.entity_id
_entity_poly.type
_entity_poly.pdbx_seq_one_letter_code
_entity_poly.pdbx_strand_id
1 'polypeptide(L)'
;MKFPKVILGVAALPFLFGFTNIAHRGDNEAGKYAEHSFQAYDRAVAQRANYIEMDIHRTADGVLVVSHDNNLKNNFGANVNITSSKYRDLLKYRNKSGEPIHTLKEVFERYKNNPNVKFMVETKNETAPTGMERQLVNLINSYGLQNRILFESFSQPSLKLLAQLAPNIPRTLLGRNYRDIGDNQYFASYYYNQNISDYLKMHGKKYLVFGANDPATMRKLVQQGNIEGIITNFPGELSKILGVTSYPAQDIQGKIIIKYRKNGAVNVWNGYGRSARFSGQRLKDGTTHAVIQVAIQNGKTWYNLGNNKWVDGQYIAFYSTSNPTVGSETKKSGVIRIKYRPGYSVNMWNNPNGTHFSGRRLKHGTSWKYFATAKNNGRTFYNLGGSQWIDGRYAVIVR
;
A
#
# COMPACT_ATOMS: atom_id res chain seq x y z
N MET A 1 32.46 25.66 -52.59
CA MET A 1 31.57 26.05 -51.46
C MET A 1 30.44 25.03 -51.31
N LYS A 2 30.46 24.24 -50.25
CA LYS A 2 29.31 23.45 -49.76
C LYS A 2 29.40 23.45 -48.23
N PHE A 3 28.39 24.02 -47.57
CA PHE A 3 28.27 24.04 -46.12
C PHE A 3 28.10 22.61 -45.58
N PRO A 4 28.76 22.20 -44.49
CA PRO A 4 28.35 21.01 -43.77
C PRO A 4 27.13 21.32 -42.90
N LYS A 5 26.16 20.40 -42.97
CA LYS A 5 24.94 20.38 -42.18
C LYS A 5 25.28 20.32 -40.68
N VAL A 6 24.76 21.26 -39.92
CA VAL A 6 24.66 21.14 -38.46
C VAL A 6 23.59 20.10 -38.16
N ILE A 7 24.02 18.90 -37.80
CA ILE A 7 23.15 17.94 -37.12
C ILE A 7 23.09 18.42 -35.66
N LEU A 8 21.95 19.00 -35.28
CA LEU A 8 21.65 19.30 -33.88
C LEU A 8 21.47 17.96 -33.16
N GLY A 9 22.57 17.44 -32.60
CA GLY A 9 22.53 16.29 -31.71
C GLY A 9 21.69 16.65 -30.49
N VAL A 10 20.53 16.01 -30.35
CA VAL A 10 19.74 16.02 -29.12
C VAL A 10 20.66 15.53 -28.01
N ALA A 11 21.07 16.45 -27.13
CA ALA A 11 21.84 16.11 -25.95
C ALA A 11 21.04 15.08 -25.14
N ALA A 12 21.50 13.83 -25.18
CA ALA A 12 21.12 12.82 -24.22
C ALA A 12 21.49 13.38 -22.85
N LEU A 13 20.49 13.84 -22.08
CA LEU A 13 20.64 14.30 -20.71
C LEU A 13 21.23 13.14 -19.89
N PRO A 14 22.53 13.17 -19.56
CA PRO A 14 23.10 12.19 -18.66
C PRO A 14 22.79 12.65 -17.22
N PHE A 15 22.66 11.71 -16.29
CA PHE A 15 22.47 11.92 -14.84
C PHE A 15 21.06 12.26 -14.33
N LEU A 16 20.25 11.21 -14.16
CA LEU A 16 19.35 11.13 -12.99
C LEU A 16 19.55 9.78 -12.28
N PHE A 17 20.81 9.39 -12.06
CA PHE A 17 21.11 8.42 -11.01
C PHE A 17 20.87 9.13 -9.67
N GLY A 18 19.71 8.92 -9.03
CA GLY A 18 19.46 9.38 -7.66
C GLY A 18 18.21 10.21 -7.40
N PHE A 19 17.44 10.62 -8.43
CA PHE A 19 16.19 11.34 -8.22
C PHE A 19 15.07 10.38 -7.81
N THR A 20 14.35 10.73 -6.75
CA THR A 20 13.40 9.84 -6.09
C THR A 20 11.97 10.18 -6.50
N ASN A 21 11.33 9.24 -7.20
CA ASN A 21 9.90 9.25 -7.48
C ASN A 21 9.15 8.56 -6.33
N ILE A 22 8.37 9.32 -5.57
CA ILE A 22 7.65 8.85 -4.40
C ILE A 22 6.15 8.94 -4.69
N ALA A 23 5.46 7.81 -4.69
CA ALA A 23 4.03 7.73 -4.97
C ALA A 23 3.21 8.10 -3.73
N HIS A 24 2.71 9.34 -3.70
CA HIS A 24 1.93 9.92 -2.61
C HIS A 24 0.64 9.10 -2.39
N ARG A 25 0.56 8.36 -1.29
CA ARG A 25 -0.57 7.46 -0.98
C ARG A 25 -0.84 6.42 -2.07
N GLY A 26 0.19 6.07 -2.85
CA GLY A 26 0.11 5.28 -4.08
C GLY A 26 -0.12 6.11 -5.36
N ASP A 27 -0.32 5.44 -6.50
CA ASP A 27 -0.69 6.12 -7.75
C ASP A 27 -2.21 6.36 -7.76
N ASN A 28 -2.62 7.43 -7.07
CA ASN A 28 -4.03 7.79 -6.89
C ASN A 28 -4.60 8.64 -8.05
N GLU A 29 -3.75 9.16 -8.95
CA GLU A 29 -4.11 10.05 -10.08
C GLU A 29 -5.09 11.17 -9.65
N ALA A 30 -4.71 11.93 -8.61
CA ALA A 30 -5.50 13.03 -8.03
C ALA A 30 -6.96 12.63 -7.70
N GLY A 31 -7.11 11.44 -7.09
CA GLY A 31 -8.43 10.97 -6.67
C GLY A 31 -9.21 10.26 -7.78
N LYS A 32 -8.59 9.83 -8.88
CA LYS A 32 -9.19 8.83 -9.77
C LYS A 32 -9.20 7.43 -9.15
N TYR A 33 -8.11 7.04 -8.49
CA TYR A 33 -8.00 5.79 -7.71
C TYR A 33 -7.99 6.10 -6.22
N ALA A 34 -8.45 5.17 -5.38
CA ALA A 34 -8.58 5.44 -3.95
C ALA A 34 -7.19 5.52 -3.33
N GLU A 35 -6.93 6.56 -2.55
CA GLU A 35 -5.68 6.65 -1.81
C GLU A 35 -5.58 5.50 -0.80
N HIS A 36 -4.35 5.06 -0.54
CA HIS A 36 -4.04 3.92 0.32
C HIS A 36 -4.79 2.62 -0.01
N SER A 37 -5.11 2.40 -1.29
CA SER A 37 -5.71 1.17 -1.80
C SER A 37 -4.67 0.26 -2.44
N PHE A 38 -4.94 -1.04 -2.50
CA PHE A 38 -4.08 -1.95 -3.27
C PHE A 38 -4.08 -1.60 -4.75
N GLN A 39 -5.20 -1.10 -5.28
CA GLN A 39 -5.23 -0.58 -6.64
C GLN A 39 -4.20 0.54 -6.88
N ALA A 40 -4.12 1.54 -6.00
CA ALA A 40 -3.17 2.65 -6.14
C ALA A 40 -1.72 2.20 -5.89
N TYR A 41 -1.49 1.35 -4.89
CA TYR A 41 -0.15 0.84 -4.59
C TYR A 41 0.40 -0.07 -5.71
N ASP A 42 -0.41 -0.99 -6.23
CA ASP A 42 0.00 -1.88 -7.32
C ASP A 42 0.37 -1.10 -8.58
N ARG A 43 -0.39 -0.04 -8.87
CA ARG A 43 -0.10 0.86 -9.97
C ARG A 43 1.21 1.59 -9.77
N ALA A 44 1.48 2.13 -8.58
CA ALA A 44 2.75 2.78 -8.27
C ALA A 44 3.94 1.81 -8.46
N VAL A 45 3.82 0.57 -7.99
CA VAL A 45 4.82 -0.48 -8.17
C VAL A 45 5.03 -0.78 -9.66
N ALA A 46 3.94 -1.05 -10.39
CA ALA A 46 4.00 -1.33 -11.83
C ALA A 46 4.59 -0.16 -12.64
N GLN A 47 4.41 1.08 -12.16
CA GLN A 47 4.94 2.30 -12.76
C GLN A 47 6.35 2.67 -12.27
N ARG A 48 7.02 1.77 -11.53
CA ARG A 48 8.44 1.94 -11.12
C ARG A 48 8.68 3.13 -10.18
N ALA A 49 7.69 3.53 -9.39
CA ALA A 49 7.93 4.46 -8.29
C ALA A 49 9.02 3.88 -7.36
N ASN A 50 9.92 4.73 -6.85
CA ASN A 50 10.99 4.29 -5.96
C ASN A 50 10.46 3.97 -4.57
N TYR A 51 9.46 4.71 -4.10
CA TYR A 51 8.78 4.51 -2.83
C TYR A 51 7.27 4.60 -3.01
N ILE A 52 6.55 3.80 -2.21
CA ILE A 52 5.15 4.02 -1.91
C ILE A 52 5.11 4.83 -0.62
N GLU A 53 4.54 6.04 -0.66
CA GLU A 53 4.31 6.82 0.54
C GLU A 53 2.99 6.38 1.21
N MET A 54 3.01 6.32 2.54
CA MET A 54 1.90 5.85 3.36
C MET A 54 1.81 6.61 4.70
N ASP A 55 0.68 7.29 4.90
CA ASP A 55 0.24 7.75 6.20
C ASP A 55 -0.24 6.62 7.11
N ILE A 56 0.17 6.61 8.38
CA ILE A 56 -0.31 5.63 9.36
C ILE A 56 -1.04 6.24 10.56
N HIS A 57 -2.14 5.60 10.95
CA HIS A 57 -2.83 5.81 12.22
C HIS A 57 -2.86 4.52 13.04
N ARG A 58 -3.11 4.68 14.33
CA ARG A 58 -3.30 3.57 15.27
C ARG A 58 -4.73 3.55 15.77
N THR A 59 -5.38 2.41 15.61
CA THR A 59 -6.74 2.18 16.12
C THR A 59 -6.75 2.11 17.65
N ALA A 60 -7.92 2.24 18.28
CA ALA A 60 -8.07 2.18 19.73
C ALA A 60 -7.57 0.86 20.35
N ASP A 61 -7.62 -0.23 19.58
CA ASP A 61 -7.10 -1.55 19.96
C ASP A 61 -5.63 -1.80 19.55
N GLY A 62 -4.97 -0.80 18.97
CA GLY A 62 -3.53 -0.77 18.75
C GLY A 62 -3.06 -1.40 17.45
N VAL A 63 -3.89 -1.41 16.42
CA VAL A 63 -3.56 -1.87 15.06
C VAL A 63 -3.11 -0.68 14.22
N LEU A 64 -1.96 -0.81 13.53
CA LEU A 64 -1.50 0.18 12.56
C LEU A 64 -2.24 0.01 11.24
N VAL A 65 -2.88 1.09 10.78
CA VAL A 65 -3.64 1.17 9.53
C VAL A 65 -3.13 2.27 8.63
N VAL A 66 -3.31 2.13 7.33
CA VAL A 66 -2.93 3.16 6.34
C VAL A 66 -4.13 4.05 6.00
N SER A 67 -3.99 5.36 6.23
CA SER A 67 -5.00 6.40 5.95
C SER A 67 -4.38 7.77 6.19
N HIS A 68 -4.61 8.74 5.30
CA HIS A 68 -4.15 10.10 5.52
C HIS A 68 -4.88 10.74 6.71
N ASP A 69 -6.20 10.83 6.61
CA ASP A 69 -7.03 11.43 7.64
C ASP A 69 -7.30 10.44 8.78
N ASN A 70 -7.38 10.97 10.01
CA ASN A 70 -7.89 10.20 11.14
C ASN A 70 -9.40 9.89 10.99
N ASN A 71 -10.14 10.66 10.19
CA ASN A 71 -11.57 10.46 9.96
C ASN A 71 -11.82 9.80 8.59
N LEU A 72 -12.69 8.81 8.55
CA LEU A 72 -13.01 8.05 7.34
C LEU A 72 -13.85 8.82 6.30
N LYS A 73 -14.28 10.06 6.59
CA LYS A 73 -15.23 10.82 5.74
C LYS A 73 -14.73 11.00 4.31
N ASN A 74 -13.48 11.37 4.12
CA ASN A 74 -12.96 11.72 2.79
C ASN A 74 -12.73 10.50 1.89
N ASN A 75 -12.12 9.44 2.41
CA ASN A 75 -11.79 8.26 1.58
C ASN A 75 -12.89 7.18 1.58
N PHE A 76 -13.76 7.13 2.61
CA PHE A 76 -14.77 6.09 2.77
C PHE A 76 -16.21 6.62 2.97
N GLY A 77 -16.42 7.94 3.00
CA GLY A 77 -17.76 8.53 3.12
C GLY A 77 -18.41 8.39 4.50
N ALA A 78 -17.66 8.02 5.54
CA ALA A 78 -18.21 7.77 6.88
C ALA A 78 -17.58 8.69 7.93
N ASN A 79 -18.40 9.39 8.71
CA ASN A 79 -17.93 10.23 9.80
C ASN A 79 -17.55 9.39 11.03
N VAL A 80 -16.41 8.71 10.96
CA VAL A 80 -15.87 7.82 12.01
C VAL A 80 -14.38 8.06 12.16
N ASN A 81 -13.93 8.27 13.39
CA ASN A 81 -12.51 8.43 13.70
C ASN A 81 -11.82 7.07 13.91
N ILE A 82 -10.66 6.91 13.31
CA ILE A 82 -9.82 5.70 13.35
C ILE A 82 -9.28 5.49 14.78
N THR A 83 -8.71 6.54 15.35
CA THR A 83 -8.03 6.48 16.66
C THR A 83 -8.95 6.14 17.83
N SER A 84 -10.26 6.42 17.72
CA SER A 84 -11.27 6.05 18.72
C SER A 84 -12.02 4.74 18.41
N SER A 85 -11.72 4.11 17.27
CA SER A 85 -12.40 2.90 16.81
C SER A 85 -11.49 1.67 16.89
N LYS A 86 -12.08 0.49 17.10
CA LYS A 86 -11.36 -0.78 16.95
C LYS A 86 -11.22 -1.09 15.47
N TYR A 87 -10.07 -1.62 15.05
CA TYR A 87 -9.82 -1.92 13.62
C TYR A 87 -10.94 -2.73 12.98
N ARG A 88 -11.44 -3.74 13.70
CA ARG A 88 -12.51 -4.61 13.21
C ARG A 88 -13.80 -3.85 12.83
N ASP A 89 -14.13 -2.77 13.55
CA ASP A 89 -15.38 -2.03 13.38
C ASP A 89 -15.30 -1.10 12.15
N LEU A 90 -14.07 -0.84 11.66
CA LEU A 90 -13.79 -0.07 10.45
C LEU A 90 -13.96 -0.90 9.16
N LEU A 91 -13.95 -2.23 9.27
CA LEU A 91 -13.90 -3.15 8.12
C LEU A 91 -15.20 -3.24 7.31
N LYS A 92 -16.27 -2.58 7.75
CA LYS A 92 -17.52 -2.47 7.00
C LYS A 92 -17.51 -1.35 5.98
N TYR A 93 -16.66 -0.34 6.17
CA TYR A 93 -16.55 0.80 5.27
C TYR A 93 -15.78 0.43 4.01
N ARG A 94 -16.12 1.05 2.88
CA ARG A 94 -15.53 0.78 1.57
C ARG A 94 -15.18 2.10 0.91
N ASN A 95 -13.96 2.19 0.38
CA ASN A 95 -13.59 3.30 -0.49
C ASN A 95 -14.19 3.11 -1.90
N LYS A 96 -13.96 4.06 -2.80
CA LYS A 96 -14.46 3.98 -4.19
C LYS A 96 -13.93 2.78 -4.99
N SER A 97 -12.81 2.18 -4.59
CA SER A 97 -12.26 0.95 -5.18
C SER A 97 -12.92 -0.32 -4.60
N GLY A 98 -13.85 -0.17 -3.65
CA GLY A 98 -14.51 -1.27 -2.96
C GLY A 98 -13.62 -1.93 -1.91
N GLU A 99 -12.56 -1.28 -1.45
CA GLU A 99 -11.62 -1.81 -0.47
C GLU A 99 -11.92 -1.27 0.94
N PRO A 100 -11.80 -2.09 2.01
CA PRO A 100 -11.78 -1.60 3.38
C PRO A 100 -10.45 -0.90 3.69
N ILE A 101 -10.37 -0.25 4.85
CA ILE A 101 -9.09 0.23 5.38
C ILE A 101 -8.12 -0.94 5.60
N HIS A 102 -6.87 -0.77 5.14
CA HIS A 102 -5.83 -1.80 5.23
C HIS A 102 -4.95 -1.59 6.46
N THR A 103 -4.48 -2.69 7.04
CA THR A 103 -3.38 -2.64 8.00
C THR A 103 -2.05 -2.43 7.29
N LEU A 104 -1.09 -1.78 7.95
CA LEU A 104 0.28 -1.71 7.44
C LEU A 104 0.89 -3.11 7.22
N LYS A 105 0.52 -4.07 8.07
CA LYS A 105 0.90 -5.48 7.94
C LYS A 105 0.42 -6.10 6.64
N GLU A 106 -0.84 -5.87 6.23
CA GLU A 106 -1.38 -6.37 4.96
C GLU A 106 -0.62 -5.78 3.76
N VAL A 107 -0.19 -4.52 3.85
CA VAL A 107 0.65 -3.88 2.83
C VAL A 107 2.03 -4.52 2.75
N PHE A 108 2.71 -4.75 3.89
CA PHE A 108 4.01 -5.43 3.91
C PHE A 108 3.91 -6.87 3.37
N GLU A 109 2.89 -7.63 3.75
CA GLU A 109 2.66 -8.99 3.22
C GLU A 109 2.50 -9.00 1.70
N ARG A 110 1.83 -8.00 1.14
CA ARG A 110 1.60 -7.89 -0.30
C ARG A 110 2.90 -7.76 -1.11
N TYR A 111 3.90 -7.07 -0.58
CA TYR A 111 5.12 -6.71 -1.32
C TYR A 111 6.41 -7.30 -0.75
N LYS A 112 6.35 -8.11 0.31
CA LYS A 112 7.55 -8.63 1.00
C LYS A 112 8.51 -9.37 0.05
N ASN A 113 7.98 -10.12 -0.92
CA ASN A 113 8.79 -10.91 -1.86
C ASN A 113 9.37 -10.09 -3.02
N ASN A 114 9.01 -8.82 -3.17
CA ASN A 114 9.62 -7.93 -4.15
C ASN A 114 10.64 -7.01 -3.44
N PRO A 115 11.95 -7.30 -3.52
CA PRO A 115 12.97 -6.53 -2.81
C PRO A 115 13.09 -5.08 -3.28
N ASN A 116 12.54 -4.75 -4.46
CA ASN A 116 12.62 -3.41 -5.04
C ASN A 116 11.53 -2.46 -4.54
N VAL A 117 10.47 -2.97 -3.89
CA VAL A 117 9.40 -2.12 -3.35
C VAL A 117 9.85 -1.53 -2.02
N LYS A 118 9.96 -0.20 -1.96
CA LYS A 118 10.31 0.55 -0.74
C LYS A 118 9.12 1.38 -0.27
N PHE A 119 9.13 1.74 1.01
CA PHE A 119 8.04 2.47 1.65
C PHE A 119 8.56 3.72 2.34
N MET A 120 7.86 4.82 2.11
CA MET A 120 7.98 6.04 2.92
C MET A 120 6.79 6.04 3.86
N VAL A 121 7.03 6.08 5.18
CA VAL A 121 5.97 5.86 6.18
C VAL A 121 5.85 7.09 7.08
N GLU A 122 4.74 7.80 6.95
CA GLU A 122 4.42 8.96 7.77
C GLU A 122 3.73 8.55 9.08
N THR A 123 4.37 8.82 10.23
CA THR A 123 3.69 8.75 11.53
C THR A 123 2.83 9.98 11.75
N LYS A 124 1.51 9.80 11.70
CA LYS A 124 0.53 10.88 11.95
C LYS A 124 0.45 11.23 13.43
N ASN A 125 -0.04 12.43 13.71
CA ASN A 125 0.08 13.19 14.97
C ASN A 125 1.30 14.12 14.96
N GLU A 126 1.03 15.42 14.78
CA GLU A 126 2.05 16.44 14.64
C GLU A 126 2.66 16.87 16.00
N THR A 127 1.97 16.61 17.12
CA THR A 127 2.37 17.14 18.42
C THR A 127 3.27 16.18 19.20
N ALA A 128 2.94 14.89 19.26
CA ALA A 128 3.67 13.94 20.09
C ALA A 128 3.58 12.49 19.60
N PRO A 129 4.56 11.65 19.98
CA PRO A 129 4.49 10.21 19.75
C PRO A 129 3.27 9.58 20.42
N THR A 130 2.60 8.68 19.70
CA THR A 130 1.37 8.01 20.17
C THR A 130 1.59 6.53 20.51
N GLY A 131 2.84 6.07 20.43
CA GLY A 131 3.21 4.66 20.50
C GLY A 131 3.20 3.96 19.13
N MET A 132 2.83 4.67 18.06
CA MET A 132 2.95 4.18 16.69
C MET A 132 4.38 3.89 16.29
N GLU A 133 5.32 4.71 16.72
CA GLU A 133 6.75 4.66 16.37
C GLU A 133 7.36 3.32 16.77
N ARG A 134 7.16 2.92 18.04
CA ARG A 134 7.63 1.62 18.55
C ARG A 134 6.94 0.45 17.83
N GLN A 135 5.63 0.54 17.60
CA GLN A 135 4.91 -0.51 16.87
C GLN A 135 5.37 -0.63 15.42
N LEU A 136 5.66 0.49 14.77
CA LEU A 136 6.17 0.56 13.40
C LEU A 136 7.55 -0.08 13.30
N VAL A 137 8.50 0.31 14.16
CA VAL A 137 9.85 -0.28 14.19
C VAL A 137 9.79 -1.79 14.47
N ASN A 138 8.96 -2.23 15.41
CA ASN A 138 8.77 -3.66 15.68
C ASN A 138 8.23 -4.42 14.46
N LEU A 139 7.26 -3.83 13.75
CA LEU A 139 6.70 -4.43 12.55
C LEU A 139 7.75 -4.50 11.44
N ILE A 140 8.50 -3.42 11.19
CA ILE A 140 9.59 -3.37 10.22
C ILE A 140 10.62 -4.47 10.50
N ASN A 141 11.07 -4.60 11.75
CA ASN A 141 12.02 -5.64 12.16
C ASN A 141 11.48 -7.04 11.91
N SER A 142 10.21 -7.30 12.20
CA SER A 142 9.58 -8.62 11.99
C SER A 142 9.49 -9.05 10.52
N TYR A 143 9.57 -8.10 9.58
CA TYR A 143 9.59 -8.36 8.13
C TYR A 143 10.98 -8.18 7.51
N GLY A 144 12.00 -7.78 8.27
CA GLY A 144 13.33 -7.50 7.74
C GLY A 144 13.37 -6.35 6.75
N LEU A 145 12.53 -5.32 6.94
CA LEU A 145 12.34 -4.23 5.97
C LEU A 145 13.21 -3.00 6.22
N GLN A 146 14.15 -3.02 7.16
CA GLN A 146 14.92 -1.84 7.58
C GLN A 146 15.57 -1.08 6.40
N ASN A 147 16.09 -1.80 5.40
CA ASN A 147 16.71 -1.23 4.19
C ASN A 147 15.71 -0.79 3.10
N ARG A 148 14.41 -0.91 3.37
CA ARG A 148 13.30 -0.60 2.46
C ARG A 148 12.37 0.47 3.03
N ILE A 149 12.74 1.11 4.15
CA ILE A 149 11.93 2.14 4.81
C ILE A 149 12.62 3.50 4.77
N LEU A 150 11.83 4.55 4.57
CA LEU A 150 12.14 5.94 4.88
C LEU A 150 11.06 6.43 5.84
N PHE A 151 11.43 6.94 7.01
CA PHE A 151 10.45 7.53 7.92
C PHE A 151 10.11 8.96 7.54
N GLU A 152 8.90 9.38 7.87
CA GLU A 152 8.40 10.72 7.62
C GLU A 152 7.51 11.18 8.78
N SER A 153 7.54 12.47 9.13
CA SER A 153 6.57 13.07 10.06
C SER A 153 6.67 14.59 10.05
N PHE A 154 5.55 15.26 10.35
CA PHE A 154 5.54 16.67 10.77
C PHE A 154 6.03 16.87 12.23
N SER A 155 6.07 15.79 13.03
CA SER A 155 6.44 15.84 14.44
C SER A 155 7.93 15.59 14.66
N GLN A 156 8.68 16.63 15.01
CA GLN A 156 10.08 16.47 15.45
C GLN A 156 10.24 15.49 16.63
N PRO A 157 9.40 15.53 17.69
CA PRO A 157 9.44 14.51 18.75
C PRO A 157 9.28 13.07 18.23
N SER A 158 8.40 12.83 17.27
CA SER A 158 8.24 11.51 16.64
C SER A 158 9.51 11.07 15.91
N LEU A 159 10.12 11.94 15.11
CA LEU A 159 11.37 11.65 14.40
C LEU A 159 12.55 11.42 15.35
N LYS A 160 12.64 12.16 16.45
CA LYS A 160 13.66 11.94 17.50
C LYS A 160 13.50 10.56 18.14
N LEU A 161 12.26 10.14 18.45
CA LEU A 161 12.01 8.80 18.96
C LEU A 161 12.36 7.71 17.92
N LEU A 162 12.02 7.92 16.65
CA LEU A 162 12.39 6.99 15.58
C LEU A 162 13.91 6.89 15.39
N ALA A 163 14.65 7.99 15.53
CA ALA A 163 16.11 7.99 15.51
C ALA A 163 16.71 7.14 16.65
N GLN A 164 16.10 7.16 17.84
CA GLN A 164 16.54 6.31 18.97
C GLN A 164 16.21 4.83 18.73
N LEU A 165 15.03 4.54 18.18
CA LEU A 165 14.54 3.16 18.00
C LEU A 165 15.19 2.44 16.82
N ALA A 166 15.50 3.18 15.76
CA ALA A 166 16.00 2.65 14.50
C ALA A 166 16.96 3.66 13.84
N PRO A 167 18.16 3.89 14.43
CA PRO A 167 19.08 4.97 14.02
C PRO A 167 19.49 4.89 12.54
N ASN A 168 19.61 3.68 12.02
CA ASN A 168 20.05 3.41 10.64
C ASN A 168 18.97 3.63 9.58
N ILE A 169 17.69 3.80 9.96
CA ILE A 169 16.62 4.07 9.01
C ILE A 169 16.54 5.58 8.78
N PRO A 170 16.67 6.07 7.53
CA PRO A 170 16.64 7.50 7.25
C PRO A 170 15.28 8.12 7.58
N ARG A 171 15.29 9.42 7.81
CA ARG A 171 14.11 10.20 8.24
C ARG A 171 13.93 11.48 7.42
N THR A 172 12.68 11.81 7.17
CA THR A 172 12.21 13.03 6.51
C THR A 172 11.43 13.89 7.48
N LEU A 173 11.86 15.14 7.70
CA LEU A 173 11.05 16.15 8.36
C LEU A 173 10.11 16.80 7.35
N LEU A 174 8.81 16.67 7.57
CA LEU A 174 7.80 17.48 6.90
C LEU A 174 7.67 18.81 7.62
N GLY A 175 7.68 19.92 6.90
CA GLY A 175 7.45 21.18 7.59
C GLY A 175 7.54 22.44 6.76
N ARG A 176 7.36 23.54 7.48
CA ARG A 176 7.49 24.90 6.95
C ARG A 176 8.86 25.52 7.27
N ASN A 177 9.45 25.14 8.41
CA ASN A 177 10.75 25.65 8.83
C ASN A 177 11.84 24.60 8.62
N TYR A 178 12.56 24.72 7.51
CA TYR A 178 13.67 23.83 7.13
C TYR A 178 14.88 23.90 8.07
N ARG A 179 14.99 24.96 8.89
CA ARG A 179 16.07 25.09 9.88
C ARG A 179 15.93 24.09 11.03
N ASP A 180 14.73 23.56 11.23
CA ASP A 180 14.44 22.58 12.28
C ASP A 180 14.79 21.14 11.87
N ILE A 181 15.41 20.93 10.70
CA ILE A 181 15.71 19.60 10.17
C ILE A 181 16.55 18.73 11.11
N GLY A 182 17.43 19.34 11.92
CA GLY A 182 18.28 18.62 12.87
C GLY A 182 19.03 17.44 12.24
N ASP A 183 18.97 16.27 12.88
CA ASP A 183 19.65 15.04 12.44
C ASP A 183 18.92 14.26 11.35
N ASN A 184 17.78 14.76 10.87
CA ASN A 184 17.06 14.11 9.76
C ASN A 184 17.87 14.27 8.46
N GLN A 185 17.80 13.27 7.59
CA GLN A 185 18.55 13.25 6.33
C GLN A 185 17.81 14.02 5.24
N TYR A 186 16.48 14.04 5.32
CA TYR A 186 15.60 14.66 4.33
C TYR A 186 14.73 15.73 4.98
N PHE A 187 14.42 16.77 4.23
CA PHE A 187 13.34 17.70 4.51
C PHE A 187 12.41 17.77 3.30
N ALA A 188 11.11 17.87 3.54
CA ALA A 188 10.14 18.02 2.47
C ALA A 188 9.22 19.21 2.69
N SER A 189 8.94 19.96 1.61
CA SER A 189 7.98 21.07 1.60
C SER A 189 7.01 20.98 0.42
N TYR A 190 5.88 21.66 0.57
CA TYR A 190 4.79 21.63 -0.42
C TYR A 190 5.14 22.33 -1.74
N TYR A 191 6.04 23.31 -1.69
CA TYR A 191 6.54 23.98 -2.89
C TYR A 191 8.05 24.04 -2.84
N TYR A 192 8.66 24.01 -4.02
CA TYR A 192 10.08 24.28 -4.17
C TYR A 192 10.41 25.69 -3.71
N ASN A 193 11.52 25.82 -2.99
CA ASN A 193 12.08 27.09 -2.60
C ASN A 193 13.61 27.04 -2.70
N GLN A 194 14.20 28.01 -3.39
CA GLN A 194 15.65 28.06 -3.62
C GLN A 194 16.44 28.19 -2.31
N ASN A 195 15.98 29.03 -1.37
CA ASN A 195 16.67 29.22 -0.08
C ASN A 195 16.67 27.94 0.76
N ILE A 196 15.59 27.15 0.67
CA ILE A 196 15.52 25.83 1.32
C ILE A 196 16.54 24.89 0.67
N SER A 197 16.55 24.81 -0.67
CA SER A 197 17.49 23.99 -1.43
C SER A 197 18.95 24.31 -1.09
N ASP A 198 19.31 25.60 -1.09
CA ASP A 198 20.68 26.06 -0.82
C ASP A 198 21.09 25.74 0.62
N TYR A 199 20.21 26.01 1.59
CA TYR A 199 20.46 25.67 2.99
C TYR A 199 20.66 24.17 3.17
N LEU A 200 19.78 23.34 2.64
CA LEU A 200 19.85 21.89 2.80
C LEU A 200 21.13 21.34 2.18
N LYS A 201 21.51 21.82 0.99
CA LYS A 201 22.75 21.44 0.32
C LYS A 201 23.99 21.82 1.13
N MET A 202 24.03 23.05 1.66
CA MET A 202 25.12 23.49 2.54
C MET A 202 25.28 22.63 3.80
N HIS A 203 24.19 22.01 4.28
CA HIS A 203 24.19 21.16 5.47
C HIS A 203 24.26 19.65 5.14
N GLY A 204 24.53 19.29 3.89
CA GLY A 204 24.58 17.88 3.45
C GLY A 204 23.26 17.14 3.58
N LYS A 205 22.13 17.86 3.48
CA LYS A 205 20.77 17.37 3.62
C LYS A 205 20.09 17.28 2.26
N LYS A 206 19.06 16.45 2.18
CA LYS A 206 18.29 16.21 0.96
C LYS A 206 16.93 16.93 1.02
N TYR A 207 16.49 17.43 -0.12
CA TYR A 207 15.25 18.14 -0.30
C TYR A 207 14.28 17.35 -1.16
N LEU A 208 13.08 17.13 -0.64
CA LEU A 208 11.95 16.57 -1.38
C LEU A 208 10.86 17.63 -1.56
N VAL A 209 10.14 17.58 -2.67
CA VAL A 209 8.99 18.45 -2.91
C VAL A 209 7.73 17.60 -3.04
N PHE A 210 6.75 17.82 -2.18
CA PHE A 210 5.44 17.16 -2.29
C PHE A 210 4.42 18.10 -2.94
N GLY A 211 3.47 17.56 -3.71
CA GLY A 211 2.39 18.37 -4.33
C GLY A 211 2.65 18.81 -5.77
N ALA A 212 3.83 18.55 -6.34
CA ALA A 212 4.09 18.71 -7.77
C ALA A 212 3.36 17.60 -8.56
N ASN A 213 2.22 17.96 -9.15
CA ASN A 213 1.30 17.02 -9.78
C ASN A 213 1.11 17.24 -11.29
N ASP A 214 1.52 18.39 -11.83
CA ASP A 214 1.48 18.64 -13.26
C ASP A 214 2.85 18.34 -13.93
N PRO A 215 2.87 17.79 -15.17
CA PRO A 215 4.12 17.44 -15.84
C PRO A 215 5.07 18.60 -16.12
N ALA A 216 4.58 19.84 -16.24
CA ALA A 216 5.43 20.99 -16.51
C ALA A 216 6.26 21.35 -15.27
N THR A 217 5.61 21.43 -14.10
CA THR A 217 6.28 21.60 -12.82
C THR A 217 7.23 20.45 -12.53
N MET A 218 6.82 19.19 -12.75
CA MET A 218 7.70 18.04 -12.56
C MET A 218 8.98 18.14 -13.41
N ARG A 219 8.86 18.45 -14.71
CA ARG A 219 10.04 18.64 -15.58
C ARG A 219 10.95 19.75 -15.09
N LYS A 220 10.37 20.89 -14.69
CA LYS A 220 11.13 22.01 -14.13
C LYS A 220 11.90 21.58 -12.89
N LEU A 221 11.25 20.88 -11.95
CA LEU A 221 11.90 20.39 -10.74
C LEU A 221 12.98 19.34 -11.01
N VAL A 222 12.75 18.42 -11.94
CA VAL A 222 13.73 17.38 -12.32
C VAL A 222 14.97 17.99 -12.99
N GLN A 223 14.80 19.03 -13.82
CA GLN A 223 15.90 19.62 -14.58
C GLN A 223 16.64 20.75 -13.84
N GLN A 224 15.93 21.47 -12.98
CA GLN A 224 16.40 22.74 -12.40
C GLN A 224 16.19 22.83 -10.90
N GLY A 225 15.27 22.04 -10.34
CA GLY A 225 15.10 21.92 -8.90
C GLY A 225 16.32 21.16 -8.38
N ASN A 226 17.23 21.86 -7.72
CA ASN A 226 18.32 21.24 -6.97
C ASN A 226 17.72 20.51 -5.74
N ILE A 227 17.00 19.41 -6.02
CA ILE A 227 16.22 18.57 -5.10
C ILE A 227 16.46 17.09 -5.43
N GLU A 228 16.23 16.22 -4.46
CA GLU A 228 16.48 14.78 -4.56
C GLU A 228 15.25 13.97 -4.95
N GLY A 229 14.05 14.56 -4.97
CA GLY A 229 12.84 13.81 -5.30
C GLY A 229 11.54 14.58 -5.20
N ILE A 230 10.50 13.96 -5.74
CA ILE A 230 9.13 14.47 -5.73
C ILE A 230 8.21 13.42 -5.13
N ILE A 231 7.33 13.88 -4.23
CA ILE A 231 6.19 13.12 -3.70
C ILE A 231 4.95 13.55 -4.47
N THR A 232 4.40 12.66 -5.30
CA THR A 232 3.37 13.01 -6.28
C THR A 232 2.22 12.00 -6.36
N ASN A 233 1.04 12.52 -6.71
CA ASN A 233 -0.13 11.69 -7.03
C ASN A 233 -0.03 11.03 -8.42
N PHE A 234 0.96 11.41 -9.24
CA PHE A 234 1.15 10.93 -10.62
C PHE A 234 2.54 10.32 -10.83
N PRO A 235 2.93 9.28 -10.06
CA PRO A 235 4.25 8.67 -10.17
C PRO A 235 4.54 8.11 -11.57
N GLY A 236 3.53 7.70 -12.33
CA GLY A 236 3.69 7.23 -13.70
C GLY A 236 4.12 8.31 -14.67
N GLU A 237 3.58 9.52 -14.53
CA GLU A 237 4.03 10.67 -15.32
C GLU A 237 5.45 11.07 -14.94
N LEU A 238 5.77 11.07 -13.64
CA LEU A 238 7.13 11.32 -13.19
C LEU A 238 8.12 10.25 -13.70
N SER A 239 7.75 8.96 -13.68
CA SER A 239 8.58 7.90 -14.26
C SER A 239 8.87 8.12 -15.75
N LYS A 240 7.89 8.58 -16.55
CA LYS A 240 8.13 8.92 -17.96
C LYS A 240 9.10 10.10 -18.09
N ILE A 241 8.94 11.13 -17.26
CA ILE A 241 9.82 12.31 -17.24
C ILE A 241 11.25 11.92 -16.85
N LEU A 242 11.41 10.97 -15.93
CA LEU A 242 12.70 10.40 -15.53
C LEU A 242 13.28 9.41 -16.56
N GLY A 243 12.62 9.22 -17.71
CA GLY A 243 13.13 8.38 -18.80
C GLY A 243 12.93 6.88 -18.59
N VAL A 244 11.99 6.45 -17.75
CA VAL A 244 11.64 5.02 -17.62
C VAL A 244 10.98 4.55 -18.92
N THR A 245 11.68 3.70 -19.68
CA THR A 245 11.22 3.18 -20.97
C THR A 245 10.64 1.76 -20.89
N SER A 246 10.82 1.07 -19.76
CA SER A 246 10.37 -0.30 -19.56
C SER A 246 9.65 -0.47 -18.22
N TYR A 247 8.50 -1.14 -18.27
CA TYR A 247 7.65 -1.46 -17.13
C TYR A 247 7.41 -2.97 -17.08
N PRO A 248 8.45 -3.76 -16.74
CA PRO A 248 8.28 -5.21 -16.62
C PRO A 248 7.30 -5.52 -15.50
N ALA A 249 6.64 -6.67 -15.61
CA ALA A 249 5.81 -7.22 -14.54
C ALA A 249 6.55 -7.18 -13.19
N GLN A 250 5.85 -6.73 -12.16
CA GLN A 250 6.39 -6.61 -10.81
C GLN A 250 5.74 -7.64 -9.90
N ASP A 251 6.56 -8.29 -9.08
CA ASP A 251 6.07 -9.28 -8.13
C ASP A 251 5.22 -8.62 -7.04
N ILE A 252 4.08 -9.23 -6.77
CA ILE A 252 3.13 -8.88 -5.71
C ILE A 252 2.54 -10.17 -5.15
N GLN A 253 1.80 -10.06 -4.05
CA GLN A 253 1.03 -11.18 -3.52
C GLN A 253 -0.36 -10.73 -3.14
N GLY A 254 -1.35 -11.54 -3.49
CA GLY A 254 -2.69 -11.35 -2.95
C GLY A 254 -3.72 -12.17 -3.67
N LYS A 255 -4.96 -11.72 -3.55
CA LYS A 255 -6.09 -12.30 -4.26
C LYS A 255 -6.89 -11.19 -4.90
N ILE A 256 -7.54 -11.55 -5.99
CA ILE A 256 -8.52 -10.73 -6.69
C ILE A 256 -9.82 -11.50 -6.81
N ILE A 257 -10.90 -10.78 -6.99
CA ILE A 257 -12.24 -11.29 -7.28
C ILE A 257 -12.60 -10.78 -8.67
N ILE A 258 -13.06 -11.66 -9.55
CA ILE A 258 -13.57 -11.23 -10.85
C ILE A 258 -14.87 -10.48 -10.63
N LYS A 259 -14.93 -9.25 -11.14
CA LYS A 259 -16.09 -8.37 -11.12
C LYS A 259 -16.53 -8.11 -12.55
N TYR A 260 -17.63 -8.74 -12.94
CA TYR A 260 -18.21 -8.61 -14.28
C TYR A 260 -19.75 -8.63 -14.19
N ARG A 261 -20.45 -8.78 -15.32
CA ARG A 261 -21.90 -8.99 -15.30
C ARG A 261 -22.25 -10.33 -14.66
N LYS A 262 -23.37 -10.40 -13.93
CA LYS A 262 -23.87 -11.62 -13.28
C LYS A 262 -23.91 -12.79 -14.28
N ASN A 263 -23.42 -13.95 -13.86
CA ASN A 263 -23.25 -15.17 -14.69
C ASN A 263 -22.31 -15.02 -15.90
N GLY A 264 -21.68 -13.86 -16.08
CA GLY A 264 -20.69 -13.63 -17.11
C GLY A 264 -19.32 -14.18 -16.72
N ALA A 265 -18.39 -14.11 -17.66
CA ALA A 265 -17.01 -14.49 -17.45
C ALA A 265 -16.08 -13.58 -18.24
N VAL A 266 -14.85 -13.40 -17.74
CA VAL A 266 -13.82 -12.57 -18.36
C VAL A 266 -12.74 -13.45 -18.98
N ASN A 267 -12.18 -12.99 -20.08
CA ASN A 267 -11.08 -13.70 -20.75
C ASN A 267 -9.82 -13.68 -19.89
N VAL A 268 -9.15 -14.83 -19.85
CA VAL A 268 -7.76 -14.94 -19.39
C VAL A 268 -6.86 -14.88 -20.61
N TRP A 269 -5.72 -14.20 -20.49
CA TRP A 269 -4.80 -13.91 -21.58
C TRP A 269 -3.43 -14.54 -21.33
N ASN A 270 -2.81 -15.06 -22.38
CA ASN A 270 -1.39 -15.36 -22.40
C ASN A 270 -0.64 -14.05 -22.66
N GLY A 271 0.19 -13.62 -21.71
CA GLY A 271 0.78 -12.28 -21.73
C GLY A 271 -0.23 -11.16 -21.43
N TYR A 272 0.25 -9.91 -21.46
CA TYR A 272 -0.53 -8.71 -21.13
C TYR A 272 -0.35 -7.61 -22.19
N GLY A 273 -1.29 -6.65 -22.19
CA GLY A 273 -1.25 -5.49 -23.07
C GLY A 273 -1.27 -5.87 -24.57
N ARG A 274 -0.41 -5.27 -25.39
CA ARG A 274 -0.37 -5.51 -26.86
C ARG A 274 0.01 -6.95 -27.23
N SER A 275 0.76 -7.63 -26.34
CA SER A 275 1.17 -9.02 -26.53
C SER A 275 0.09 -10.03 -26.12
N ALA A 276 -0.96 -9.59 -25.42
CA ALA A 276 -1.99 -10.48 -24.90
C ALA A 276 -2.67 -11.28 -26.02
N ARG A 277 -2.79 -12.60 -25.82
CA ARG A 277 -3.56 -13.51 -26.69
C ARG A 277 -4.55 -14.29 -25.85
N PHE A 278 -5.77 -14.49 -26.35
CA PHE A 278 -6.78 -15.22 -25.59
C PHE A 278 -6.27 -16.63 -25.26
N SER A 279 -6.33 -17.02 -23.99
CA SER A 279 -5.74 -18.27 -23.52
C SER A 279 -6.63 -19.50 -23.72
N GLY A 280 -7.85 -19.32 -24.23
CA GLY A 280 -8.90 -20.35 -24.22
C GLY A 280 -9.68 -20.43 -22.90
N GLN A 281 -9.20 -19.78 -21.83
CA GLN A 281 -9.80 -19.83 -20.50
C GLN A 281 -10.60 -18.57 -20.18
N ARG A 282 -11.69 -18.75 -19.42
CA ARG A 282 -12.49 -17.66 -18.87
C ARG A 282 -12.74 -17.86 -17.38
N LEU A 283 -12.81 -16.76 -16.64
CA LEU A 283 -13.10 -16.76 -15.20
C LEU A 283 -14.47 -16.16 -14.94
N LYS A 284 -15.32 -16.90 -14.23
CA LYS A 284 -16.68 -16.47 -13.92
C LYS A 284 -16.68 -15.30 -12.93
N ASP A 285 -17.67 -14.44 -13.05
CA ASP A 285 -17.97 -13.40 -12.06
C ASP A 285 -18.03 -13.98 -10.63
N GLY A 286 -17.50 -13.21 -9.66
CA GLY A 286 -17.42 -13.60 -8.25
C GLY A 286 -16.33 -14.61 -7.89
N THR A 287 -15.64 -15.21 -8.86
CA THR A 287 -14.56 -16.17 -8.56
C THR A 287 -13.32 -15.46 -8.03
N THR A 288 -12.67 -16.08 -7.03
CA THR A 288 -11.46 -15.54 -6.38
C THR A 288 -10.22 -16.26 -6.90
N HIS A 289 -9.17 -15.50 -7.25
CA HIS A 289 -7.92 -16.01 -7.79
C HIS A 289 -6.72 -15.42 -7.07
N ALA A 290 -5.65 -16.19 -6.93
CA ALA A 290 -4.38 -15.67 -6.45
C ALA A 290 -3.74 -14.79 -7.55
N VAL A 291 -3.01 -13.76 -7.14
CA VAL A 291 -2.19 -12.94 -8.02
C VAL A 291 -0.76 -12.93 -7.53
N ILE A 292 0.17 -13.05 -8.48
CA ILE A 292 1.61 -13.12 -8.20
C ILE A 292 2.41 -11.97 -8.82
N GLN A 293 1.85 -11.31 -9.84
CA GLN A 293 2.48 -10.15 -10.47
C GLN A 293 1.44 -9.14 -10.93
N VAL A 294 1.87 -7.89 -11.03
CA VAL A 294 1.14 -6.79 -11.65
C VAL A 294 1.96 -6.17 -12.76
N ALA A 295 1.31 -5.77 -13.84
CA ALA A 295 1.92 -5.00 -14.91
C ALA A 295 1.01 -3.83 -15.30
N ILE A 296 1.59 -2.79 -15.89
CA ILE A 296 0.84 -1.68 -16.48
C ILE A 296 1.31 -1.45 -17.90
N GLN A 297 0.37 -1.36 -18.85
CA GLN A 297 0.68 -1.01 -20.22
C GLN A 297 -0.47 -0.20 -20.83
N ASN A 298 -0.14 0.90 -21.49
CA ASN A 298 -1.11 1.84 -22.07
C ASN A 298 -2.19 2.28 -21.04
N GLY A 299 -1.76 2.57 -19.81
CA GLY A 299 -2.65 2.98 -18.71
C GLY A 299 -3.52 1.88 -18.10
N LYS A 300 -3.52 0.67 -18.68
CA LYS A 300 -4.28 -0.49 -18.17
C LYS A 300 -3.41 -1.33 -17.24
N THR A 301 -3.92 -1.62 -16.06
CA THR A 301 -3.30 -2.56 -15.10
C THR A 301 -3.72 -3.98 -15.44
N TRP A 302 -2.78 -4.93 -15.33
CA TRP A 302 -2.98 -6.35 -15.57
C TRP A 302 -2.45 -7.15 -14.39
N TYR A 303 -3.12 -8.25 -14.06
CA TYR A 303 -2.74 -9.12 -12.94
C TYR A 303 -2.45 -10.53 -13.42
N ASN A 304 -1.27 -11.06 -13.04
CA ASN A 304 -0.84 -12.41 -13.37
C ASN A 304 -1.33 -13.39 -12.31
N LEU A 305 -2.01 -14.45 -12.77
CA LEU A 305 -2.59 -15.53 -11.97
C LEU A 305 -1.62 -16.72 -11.82
N GLY A 306 -0.46 -16.67 -12.46
CA GLY A 306 0.49 -17.77 -12.59
C GLY A 306 0.66 -18.21 -14.05
N ASN A 307 1.81 -18.80 -14.38
CA ASN A 307 2.08 -19.42 -15.69
C ASN A 307 1.77 -18.50 -16.89
N ASN A 308 2.12 -17.21 -16.77
CA ASN A 308 1.85 -16.18 -17.78
C ASN A 308 0.36 -16.03 -18.16
N LYS A 309 -0.55 -16.31 -17.22
CA LYS A 309 -2.00 -16.11 -17.37
C LYS A 309 -2.40 -14.79 -16.73
N TRP A 310 -2.96 -13.88 -17.52
CA TRP A 310 -3.27 -12.52 -17.10
C TRP A 310 -4.75 -12.21 -17.22
N VAL A 311 -5.23 -11.33 -16.34
CA VAL A 311 -6.56 -10.73 -16.42
C VAL A 311 -6.44 -9.21 -16.43
N ASP A 312 -7.34 -8.56 -17.15
CA ASP A 312 -7.44 -7.10 -17.18
C ASP A 312 -7.96 -6.59 -15.83
N GLY A 313 -7.23 -5.65 -15.24
CA GLY A 313 -7.51 -5.08 -13.94
C GLY A 313 -8.83 -4.30 -13.87
N GLN A 314 -9.44 -3.93 -14.99
CA GLN A 314 -10.76 -3.30 -14.98
C GLN A 314 -11.89 -4.24 -14.53
N TYR A 315 -11.67 -5.56 -14.62
CA TYR A 315 -12.67 -6.58 -14.27
C TYR A 315 -12.39 -7.27 -12.94
N ILE A 316 -11.67 -6.60 -12.04
CA ILE A 316 -11.30 -7.16 -10.75
C ILE A 316 -11.77 -6.26 -9.62
N ALA A 317 -11.92 -6.86 -8.45
CA ALA A 317 -11.99 -6.18 -7.17
C ALA A 317 -11.05 -6.90 -6.20
N PHE A 318 -10.48 -6.17 -5.23
CA PHE A 318 -9.68 -6.79 -4.18
C PHE A 318 -10.54 -7.37 -3.04
N TYR A 319 -11.78 -6.89 -2.93
CA TYR A 319 -12.75 -7.29 -1.91
C TYR A 319 -14.13 -7.35 -2.55
N SER A 320 -15.01 -8.24 -2.06
CA SER A 320 -16.37 -8.30 -2.59
C SER A 320 -17.22 -7.16 -2.03
N THR A 321 -18.06 -6.63 -2.92
CA THR A 321 -19.03 -5.56 -2.67
C THR A 321 -20.41 -6.08 -2.30
N SER A 322 -20.67 -7.39 -2.42
CA SER A 322 -21.91 -7.99 -1.96
C SER A 322 -21.91 -8.11 -0.43
N ASN A 323 -23.08 -8.00 0.19
CA ASN A 323 -23.27 -8.55 1.54
C ASN A 323 -22.66 -9.95 1.54
N PRO A 324 -21.82 -10.28 2.53
CA PRO A 324 -20.86 -11.35 2.41
C PRO A 324 -21.57 -12.68 2.10
N THR A 325 -21.52 -13.07 0.83
CA THR A 325 -21.80 -14.43 0.40
C THR A 325 -20.63 -15.24 0.91
N VAL A 326 -20.85 -15.89 2.05
CA VAL A 326 -19.86 -16.76 2.61
C VAL A 326 -19.59 -17.85 1.58
N GLY A 327 -18.33 -18.02 1.16
CA GLY A 327 -17.94 -19.20 0.40
C GLY A 327 -18.32 -20.47 1.17
N SER A 328 -18.68 -21.52 0.43
CA SER A 328 -19.10 -22.79 1.01
C SER A 328 -18.07 -23.30 2.02
N GLU A 329 -18.59 -23.81 3.13
CA GLU A 329 -17.78 -24.40 4.20
C GLU A 329 -16.99 -25.60 3.65
N THR A 330 -15.68 -25.54 3.80
CA THR A 330 -14.75 -26.61 3.40
C THR A 330 -14.36 -27.40 4.65
N LYS A 331 -14.74 -28.68 4.73
CA LYS A 331 -14.33 -29.57 5.83
C LYS A 331 -12.81 -29.71 5.85
N LYS A 332 -12.20 -29.21 6.91
CA LYS A 332 -10.75 -29.23 7.14
C LYS A 332 -10.52 -29.02 8.63
N SER A 333 -9.68 -29.84 9.25
CA SER A 333 -9.39 -29.75 10.67
C SER A 333 -7.93 -29.38 10.96
N GLY A 334 -7.68 -28.98 12.20
CA GLY A 334 -6.36 -28.64 12.70
C GLY A 334 -6.46 -27.84 13.99
N VAL A 335 -5.34 -27.31 14.48
CA VAL A 335 -5.30 -26.44 15.65
C VAL A 335 -4.85 -25.05 15.22
N ILE A 336 -5.54 -24.03 15.69
CA ILE A 336 -5.13 -22.64 15.55
C ILE A 336 -4.78 -22.07 16.92
N ARG A 337 -3.83 -21.14 16.96
CA ARG A 337 -3.57 -20.29 18.12
C ARG A 337 -3.99 -18.87 17.81
N ILE A 338 -4.73 -18.25 18.73
CA ILE A 338 -5.19 -16.87 18.60
C ILE A 338 -3.99 -15.94 18.76
N LYS A 339 -3.68 -15.20 17.71
CA LYS A 339 -2.62 -14.18 17.66
C LYS A 339 -3.24 -12.80 17.48
N TYR A 340 -3.55 -12.17 18.61
CA TYR A 340 -3.96 -10.77 18.69
C TYR A 340 -3.02 -9.95 19.60
N ARG A 341 -3.52 -9.00 20.41
CA ARG A 341 -2.73 -8.29 21.43
C ARG A 341 -2.86 -8.99 22.80
N PRO A 342 -1.76 -9.19 23.56
CA PRO A 342 -1.84 -9.65 24.95
C PRO A 342 -2.82 -8.82 25.78
N GLY A 343 -3.66 -9.49 26.59
CA GLY A 343 -4.74 -8.85 27.35
C GLY A 343 -6.04 -8.58 26.57
N TYR A 344 -6.05 -8.78 25.25
CA TYR A 344 -7.25 -8.62 24.42
C TYR A 344 -7.79 -9.96 23.92
N SER A 345 -9.03 -9.92 23.44
CA SER A 345 -9.73 -11.07 22.88
C SER A 345 -10.32 -10.74 21.51
N VAL A 346 -10.46 -11.77 20.68
CA VAL A 346 -11.07 -11.67 19.35
C VAL A 346 -12.49 -12.20 19.39
N ASN A 347 -13.38 -11.58 18.62
CA ASN A 347 -14.77 -12.02 18.54
C ASN A 347 -14.84 -13.42 17.94
N MET A 348 -15.56 -14.31 18.61
CA MET A 348 -16.12 -15.47 17.97
C MET A 348 -17.44 -15.06 17.31
N TRP A 349 -17.68 -15.56 16.11
CA TRP A 349 -18.80 -15.18 15.26
C TRP A 349 -19.76 -16.35 15.11
N ASN A 350 -21.05 -16.06 15.03
CA ASN A 350 -22.09 -17.04 14.77
C ASN A 350 -22.16 -17.46 13.29
N ASN A 351 -21.37 -16.80 12.45
CA ASN A 351 -21.38 -17.01 11.03
C ASN A 351 -19.97 -16.86 10.39
N PRO A 352 -19.73 -17.57 9.28
CA PRO A 352 -18.42 -17.63 8.62
C PRO A 352 -17.99 -16.37 7.86
N ASN A 353 -18.77 -15.29 7.94
CA ASN A 353 -18.41 -13.99 7.36
C ASN A 353 -18.01 -12.94 8.40
N GLY A 354 -18.09 -13.28 9.69
CA GLY A 354 -17.69 -12.40 10.77
C GLY A 354 -18.62 -11.21 11.00
N THR A 355 -19.92 -11.33 10.69
CA THR A 355 -20.88 -10.23 10.86
C THR A 355 -21.76 -10.36 12.10
N HIS A 356 -22.02 -11.57 12.59
CA HIS A 356 -22.90 -11.80 13.74
C HIS A 356 -22.07 -12.21 14.96
N PHE A 357 -21.88 -11.30 15.92
CA PHE A 357 -21.10 -11.58 17.12
C PHE A 357 -21.81 -12.64 17.98
N SER A 358 -21.07 -13.67 18.41
CA SER A 358 -21.62 -14.78 19.20
C SER A 358 -21.90 -14.44 20.68
N GLY A 359 -21.56 -13.24 21.13
CA GLY A 359 -21.48 -12.91 22.55
C GLY A 359 -20.17 -13.36 23.22
N ARG A 360 -19.39 -14.24 22.57
CA ARG A 360 -18.19 -14.86 23.13
C ARG A 360 -16.91 -14.40 22.43
N ARG A 361 -15.81 -14.36 23.18
CA ARG A 361 -14.49 -13.94 22.68
C ARG A 361 -13.40 -14.92 23.08
N LEU A 362 -12.38 -15.03 22.23
CA LEU A 362 -11.23 -15.91 22.47
C LEU A 362 -10.02 -15.05 22.82
N LYS A 363 -9.39 -15.32 23.96
CA LYS A 363 -8.23 -14.54 24.45
C LYS A 363 -7.01 -14.78 23.55
N HIS A 364 -6.18 -13.74 23.37
CA HIS A 364 -4.84 -13.90 22.79
C HIS A 364 -4.09 -15.07 23.46
N GLY A 365 -3.37 -15.86 22.66
CA GLY A 365 -2.55 -16.97 23.12
C GLY A 365 -3.30 -18.30 23.32
N THR A 366 -4.63 -18.29 23.33
CA THR A 366 -5.43 -19.52 23.44
C THR A 366 -5.37 -20.34 22.15
N SER A 367 -5.42 -21.67 22.27
CA SER A 367 -5.42 -22.59 21.13
C SER A 367 -6.75 -23.31 21.02
N TRP A 368 -7.21 -23.51 19.79
CA TRP A 368 -8.54 -24.05 19.49
C TRP A 368 -8.45 -25.02 18.32
N LYS A 369 -9.14 -26.16 18.42
CA LYS A 369 -9.36 -27.04 17.29
C LYS A 369 -10.36 -26.39 16.34
N TYR A 370 -10.10 -26.44 15.05
CA TYR A 370 -11.07 -26.11 14.02
C TYR A 370 -11.44 -27.36 13.21
N PHE A 371 -12.62 -27.34 12.61
CA PHE A 371 -13.24 -28.48 11.92
C PHE A 371 -13.62 -28.17 10.47
N ALA A 372 -13.70 -26.89 10.14
CA ALA A 372 -13.86 -26.43 8.78
C ALA A 372 -13.26 -25.05 8.57
N THR A 373 -13.18 -24.65 7.31
CA THR A 373 -12.83 -23.29 6.91
C THR A 373 -13.85 -22.75 5.95
N ALA A 374 -14.13 -21.46 6.04
CA ALA A 374 -14.91 -20.74 5.05
C ALA A 374 -14.09 -19.56 4.54
N LYS A 375 -14.36 -19.12 3.31
CA LYS A 375 -13.71 -17.94 2.74
C LYS A 375 -14.74 -16.84 2.56
N ASN A 376 -14.43 -15.66 3.07
CA ASN A 376 -15.24 -14.47 2.87
C ASN A 376 -14.30 -13.31 2.52
N ASN A 377 -14.52 -12.65 1.38
CA ASN A 377 -13.71 -11.50 0.93
C ASN A 377 -12.20 -11.76 0.98
N GLY A 378 -11.74 -12.92 0.48
CA GLY A 378 -10.33 -13.31 0.49
C GLY A 378 -9.77 -13.74 1.86
N ARG A 379 -10.51 -13.51 2.95
CA ARG A 379 -10.19 -13.91 4.33
C ARG A 379 -10.67 -15.32 4.60
N THR A 380 -9.87 -16.07 5.36
CA THR A 380 -10.23 -17.41 5.83
C THR A 380 -10.83 -17.27 7.21
N PHE A 381 -11.97 -17.91 7.45
CA PHE A 381 -12.56 -18.09 8.77
C PHE A 381 -12.45 -19.56 9.16
N TYR A 382 -12.14 -19.83 10.42
CA TYR A 382 -12.02 -21.19 10.96
C TYR A 382 -13.25 -21.51 11.81
N ASN A 383 -13.93 -22.63 11.53
CA ASN A 383 -15.06 -23.14 12.30
C ASN A 383 -14.54 -23.95 13.50
N LEU A 384 -14.88 -23.55 14.72
CA LEU A 384 -14.48 -24.17 15.99
C LEU A 384 -15.50 -25.18 16.54
N GLY A 385 -16.58 -25.43 15.79
CA GLY A 385 -17.69 -26.33 16.10
C GLY A 385 -19.05 -25.62 16.00
N GLY A 386 -20.00 -26.21 15.27
CA GLY A 386 -21.34 -25.65 15.09
C GLY A 386 -21.30 -24.25 14.45
N SER A 387 -21.99 -23.29 15.07
CA SER A 387 -22.02 -21.88 14.65
C SER A 387 -20.87 -21.06 15.25
N GLN A 388 -19.68 -21.61 15.44
CA GLN A 388 -18.57 -20.89 16.08
C GLN A 388 -17.45 -20.63 15.08
N TRP A 389 -17.24 -19.36 14.73
CA TRP A 389 -16.30 -18.98 13.69
C TRP A 389 -15.29 -17.95 14.19
N ILE A 390 -14.04 -18.06 13.73
CA ILE A 390 -13.01 -17.08 14.02
C ILE A 390 -12.34 -16.57 12.76
N ASP A 391 -12.10 -15.26 12.70
CA ASP A 391 -11.39 -14.63 11.59
C ASP A 391 -9.92 -15.06 11.61
N GLY A 392 -9.49 -15.68 10.52
CA GLY A 392 -8.16 -16.23 10.36
C GLY A 392 -7.03 -15.20 10.38
N ARG A 393 -7.33 -13.90 10.26
CA ARG A 393 -6.31 -12.85 10.46
C ARG A 393 -5.77 -12.81 11.89
N TYR A 394 -6.54 -13.32 12.85
CA TYR A 394 -6.13 -13.43 14.25
C TYR A 394 -5.77 -14.86 14.64
N ALA A 395 -5.56 -15.75 13.67
CA ALA A 395 -5.28 -17.15 13.92
C ALA A 395 -4.04 -17.60 13.13
N VAL A 396 -3.14 -18.29 13.81
CA VAL A 396 -2.02 -19.00 13.17
C VAL A 396 -2.24 -20.49 13.34
N ILE A 397 -2.08 -21.26 12.25
CA ILE A 397 -2.15 -22.72 12.32
C ILE A 397 -0.94 -23.20 13.13
N VAL A 398 -1.21 -23.97 14.17
CA VAL A 398 -0.19 -24.69 14.94
C VAL A 398 0.07 -25.98 14.18
N ARG A 399 1.33 -26.19 13.79
CA ARG A 399 1.78 -27.43 13.17
C ARG A 399 2.00 -28.49 14.21
#